data_AF-W6A7X4-F1
#
_entry.id   AF-W6A7X4-F1
#
_cell.length_a   1.000
_cell.length_b   1.000
_cell.length_c   1.000
_cell.angle_alpha   90.00
_cell.angle_beta   90.00
_cell.angle_gamma   90.00
#
_symmetry.space_group_name_H-M   'P 1'
#
loop_
_entity.id
_entity.type
_entity.pdbx_description
1 polymer ?
#
loop_
_entity_poly.entity_id
_entity_poly.type
_entity_poly.pdbx_seq_one_letter_code
_entity_poly.pdbx_strand_id
1 'polypeptide(L)'
;MKKLLSILGSTALITTSTTSVLACSSNANYKEFLKWIDRQDTFLLYYGADNCPYCNQYQDALDMVKGTENSLENKLNGLNEKYNAALAAEQDATNPINDYGKDLVNGNIDYHEFKIEDLSDKWSEKWSENLYDWLVDSLVEIYIEVVLKDSNITHQQKINLAKPLVKTYIGDLGVPFFLLIRNGKLVNWTTGFGRSEVIPGEEQIVDFENWFNTIETDFMNIQMPEELVKKIQEANNGSGGEGETTDPATYNYDQINVNNYSAYFE
;
A
#
# COMPACT_ATOMS: atom_id res chain seq x y z
N MET A 1 39.05 48.33 24.37
CA MET A 1 38.29 47.98 23.14
C MET A 1 38.89 46.69 22.62
N LYS A 2 38.24 45.55 22.85
CA LYS A 2 37.18 44.94 22.01
C LYS A 2 37.81 43.95 21.02
N LYS A 3 37.38 42.68 21.13
CA LYS A 3 37.24 41.66 20.05
C LYS A 3 38.55 40.95 19.65
N LEU A 4 38.68 39.63 19.47
CA LEU A 4 37.77 38.45 19.36
C LEU A 4 38.49 37.24 19.99
N LEU A 5 37.87 36.42 20.85
CA LEU A 5 36.98 35.28 20.55
C LEU A 5 37.54 34.23 19.58
N SER A 6 37.87 33.07 20.17
CA SER A 6 37.62 31.69 19.70
C SER A 6 38.08 31.28 18.30
N ILE A 7 39.13 30.45 18.25
CA ILE A 7 39.27 29.42 17.20
C ILE A 7 39.61 28.11 17.93
N LEU A 8 38.56 27.41 18.35
CA LEU A 8 38.61 25.96 18.55
C LEU A 8 38.60 25.33 17.16
N GLY A 9 39.79 25.02 16.66
CA GLY A 9 39.95 24.20 15.47
C GLY A 9 39.44 22.80 15.75
N SER A 10 38.31 22.49 15.11
CA SER A 10 37.63 21.21 15.00
C SER A 10 38.56 20.02 14.79
N THR A 11 38.70 19.18 15.80
CA THR A 11 39.06 17.77 15.65
C THR A 11 37.86 17.05 15.01
N ALA A 12 37.79 17.06 13.68
CA ALA A 12 36.99 16.08 12.97
C ALA A 12 37.68 14.73 13.14
N LEU A 13 37.19 13.91 14.08
CA LEU A 13 37.49 12.48 14.05
C LEU A 13 36.87 11.94 12.76
N ILE A 14 37.71 11.72 11.75
CA ILE A 14 37.40 10.82 10.65
C ILE A 14 37.48 9.41 11.24
N THR A 15 36.41 8.97 11.88
CA THR A 15 36.16 7.53 12.03
C THR A 15 35.67 7.04 10.68
N THR A 16 36.60 6.50 9.89
CA THR A 16 36.29 5.50 8.87
C THR A 16 35.68 4.29 9.58
N SER A 17 34.37 4.32 9.81
CA SER A 17 33.61 3.10 10.06
C SER A 17 33.52 2.38 8.71
N THR A 18 34.47 1.47 8.50
CA THR A 18 34.28 0.30 7.64
C THR A 18 32.94 -0.31 8.00
N THR A 19 31.92 -0.11 7.16
CA THR A 19 30.70 -0.89 7.21
C THR A 19 31.10 -2.31 6.84
N SER A 20 31.37 -3.11 7.85
CA SER A 20 31.26 -4.55 7.73
C SER A 20 29.84 -4.82 7.24
N VAL A 21 29.70 -5.22 5.98
CA VAL A 21 28.46 -5.75 5.41
C VAL A 21 28.20 -7.08 6.12
N LEU A 22 27.63 -6.98 7.31
CA LEU A 22 26.95 -8.08 7.96
C LEU A 22 25.65 -8.24 7.18
N ALA A 23 25.70 -9.12 6.17
CA ALA A 23 24.55 -9.66 5.48
C ALA A 23 23.69 -10.47 6.47
N CYS A 24 22.99 -9.77 7.36
CA CYS A 24 21.74 -10.22 7.93
C CYS A 24 20.70 -9.38 7.21
N SER A 25 19.95 -9.97 6.27
CA SER A 25 18.82 -9.31 5.59
C SER A 25 17.95 -8.65 6.67
N SER A 26 18.05 -7.33 6.80
CA SER A 26 17.56 -6.63 7.98
C SER A 26 16.05 -6.56 7.91
N ASN A 27 15.35 -7.12 8.89
CA ASN A 27 13.89 -6.98 8.99
C ASN A 27 13.48 -5.60 9.56
N ALA A 28 14.34 -4.59 9.49
CA ALA A 28 14.15 -3.31 10.13
C ALA A 28 12.98 -2.52 9.51
N ASN A 29 12.90 -2.45 8.18
CA ASN A 29 11.82 -1.75 7.48
C ASN A 29 10.45 -2.31 7.87
N TYR A 30 10.29 -3.64 7.86
CA TYR A 30 9.04 -4.27 8.26
C TYR A 30 8.70 -4.05 9.74
N LYS A 31 9.70 -4.09 10.63
CA LYS A 31 9.48 -3.77 12.05
C LYS A 31 9.04 -2.32 12.25
N GLU A 32 9.58 -1.40 11.47
CA GLU A 32 9.18 0.01 11.53
C GLU A 32 7.76 0.18 10.98
N PHE A 33 7.44 -0.46 9.85
CA PHE A 33 6.08 -0.52 9.32
C PHE A 33 5.08 -1.04 10.36
N LEU A 34 5.37 -2.15 11.04
CA LEU A 34 4.50 -2.68 12.08
C LEU A 34 4.30 -1.71 13.25
N LYS A 35 5.30 -0.91 13.62
CA LYS A 35 5.09 0.12 14.64
C LYS A 35 4.09 1.18 14.18
N TRP A 36 4.12 1.56 12.90
CA TRP A 36 3.14 2.51 12.35
C TRP A 36 1.73 1.92 12.40
N ILE A 37 1.59 0.64 12.04
CA ILE A 37 0.33 -0.10 12.17
C ILE A 37 -0.15 -0.15 13.64
N ASP A 38 0.73 -0.54 14.57
CA ASP A 38 0.40 -0.68 15.99
C ASP A 38 0.00 0.65 16.65
N ARG A 39 0.62 1.76 16.21
CA ARG A 39 0.25 3.12 16.64
C ARG A 39 -1.00 3.66 15.96
N GLN A 40 -1.57 2.92 15.02
CA GLN A 40 -2.70 3.34 14.20
C GLN A 40 -2.39 4.62 13.43
N ASP A 41 -1.18 4.71 12.88
CA ASP A 41 -0.80 5.82 12.02
C ASP A 41 -1.62 5.77 10.72
N THR A 42 -1.89 6.94 10.13
CA THR A 42 -2.50 7.07 8.80
C THR A 42 -1.43 7.55 7.85
N PHE A 43 -1.16 6.81 6.77
CA PHE A 43 -0.02 7.10 5.90
C PHE A 43 -0.18 6.52 4.49
N LEU A 44 0.58 7.12 3.58
CA LEU A 44 0.87 6.61 2.25
C LEU A 44 2.31 6.07 2.26
N LEU A 45 2.46 4.75 2.04
CA LEU A 45 3.77 4.11 1.89
C LEU A 45 4.05 3.87 0.41
N TYR A 46 5.18 4.41 -0.06
CA TYR A 46 5.77 4.06 -1.34
C TYR A 46 6.81 2.95 -1.17
N TYR A 47 6.75 1.96 -2.05
CA TYR A 47 7.76 0.91 -2.22
C TYR A 47 8.25 0.90 -3.67
N GLY A 48 9.56 1.07 -3.86
CA GLY A 48 10.18 1.14 -5.18
C GLY A 48 11.55 0.47 -5.24
N ALA A 49 12.17 0.54 -6.42
CA ALA A 49 13.54 0.09 -6.64
C ALA A 49 14.35 1.18 -7.37
N ASP A 50 15.65 1.30 -7.07
CA ASP A 50 16.50 2.34 -7.67
C ASP A 50 16.69 2.15 -9.19
N ASN A 51 16.78 0.89 -9.63
CA ASN A 51 16.93 0.55 -11.05
C ASN A 51 15.60 0.33 -11.80
N CYS A 52 14.46 0.74 -11.22
CA CYS A 52 13.13 0.59 -11.81
C CYS A 52 12.71 1.85 -12.61
N PRO A 53 12.50 1.77 -13.94
CA PRO A 53 12.19 2.94 -14.77
C PRO A 53 10.92 3.70 -14.35
N TYR A 54 9.85 2.99 -13.98
CA TYR A 54 8.61 3.61 -13.51
C TYR A 54 8.77 4.22 -12.11
N CYS A 55 9.66 3.67 -11.28
CA CYS A 55 10.00 4.20 -9.97
C CYS A 55 10.73 5.54 -10.12
N ASN A 56 11.67 5.62 -11.07
CA ASN A 56 12.38 6.85 -11.40
C ASN A 56 11.44 7.92 -11.98
N GLN A 57 10.47 7.54 -12.81
CA GLN A 57 9.44 8.49 -13.30
C GLN A 57 8.64 9.12 -12.16
N TYR A 58 8.25 8.32 -11.16
CA TYR A 58 7.58 8.84 -9.97
C TYR A 58 8.47 9.79 -9.16
N GLN A 59 9.75 9.43 -8.96
CA GLN A 59 10.70 10.27 -8.22
C GLN A 59 10.98 11.59 -8.96
N ASP A 60 11.13 11.56 -10.29
CA ASP A 60 11.26 12.77 -11.12
C ASP A 60 10.03 13.68 -10.96
N ALA A 61 8.83 13.09 -10.96
CA ALA A 61 7.59 13.84 -10.78
C ALA A 61 7.50 14.45 -9.37
N LEU A 62 7.89 13.72 -8.32
CA LEU A 62 8.00 14.25 -6.95
C LEU A 62 8.96 15.44 -6.87
N ASP A 63 10.13 15.32 -7.48
CA ASP A 63 11.14 16.39 -7.48
C ASP A 63 10.66 17.62 -8.26
N MET A 64 9.90 17.43 -9.34
CA MET A 64 9.33 18.52 -10.13
C MET A 64 8.28 19.33 -9.35
N VAL A 65 7.44 18.67 -8.53
CA VAL A 65 6.42 19.35 -7.72
C VAL A 65 6.94 19.85 -6.37
N LYS A 66 8.20 19.55 -6.03
CA LYS A 66 8.79 19.92 -4.74
C LYS A 66 8.84 21.43 -4.55
N GLY A 67 8.35 21.90 -3.40
CA GLY A 67 8.30 23.34 -3.08
C GLY A 67 7.23 24.12 -3.85
N THR A 68 6.35 23.44 -4.59
CA THR A 68 5.19 24.05 -5.25
C THR A 68 3.91 23.83 -4.44
N GLU A 69 2.82 24.53 -4.78
CA GLU A 69 1.48 24.25 -4.21
C GLU A 69 1.03 22.80 -4.46
N ASN A 70 1.54 22.17 -5.52
CA ASN A 70 1.27 20.79 -5.89
C ASN A 70 2.21 19.77 -5.22
N SER A 71 3.07 20.18 -4.29
CA SER A 71 3.94 19.25 -3.57
C SER A 71 3.14 18.16 -2.85
N LEU A 72 3.74 16.97 -2.69
CA LEU A 72 3.11 15.84 -2.00
C LEU A 72 2.65 16.21 -0.59
N GLU A 73 3.46 16.98 0.15
CA GLU A 73 3.12 17.47 1.49
C GLU A 73 1.82 18.30 1.48
N ASN A 74 1.71 19.26 0.56
CA ASN A 74 0.51 20.09 0.43
C ASN A 74 -0.71 19.26 0.01
N LYS A 75 -0.54 18.29 -0.89
CA LYS A 75 -1.61 17.38 -1.31
C LYS A 75 -2.10 16.50 -0.16
N LEU A 76 -1.20 15.93 0.64
CA LEU A 76 -1.56 15.14 1.84
C LEU A 76 -2.21 16.00 2.93
N ASN A 77 -1.73 17.21 3.15
CA ASN A 77 -2.37 18.17 4.06
C ASN A 77 -3.79 18.52 3.59
N GLY A 78 -3.96 18.79 2.28
CA GLY A 78 -5.26 19.04 1.69
C GLY A 78 -6.21 17.83 1.78
N LEU A 79 -5.70 16.61 1.63
CA LEU A 79 -6.48 15.38 1.84
C LEU A 79 -6.93 15.23 3.30
N ASN A 80 -6.04 15.52 4.26
CA ASN A 80 -6.38 15.54 5.67
C ASN A 80 -7.50 16.55 6.00
N GLU A 81 -7.39 17.78 5.46
CA GLU A 81 -8.42 18.81 5.61
C GLU A 81 -9.76 18.39 5.00
N LYS A 82 -9.74 17.83 3.78
CA LYS A 82 -10.94 17.31 3.10
C LYS A 82 -11.60 16.20 3.91
N TYR A 83 -10.82 15.26 4.45
CA TYR A 83 -11.35 14.18 5.27
C TYR A 83 -11.97 14.70 6.56
N ASN A 84 -11.30 15.60 7.29
CA ASN A 84 -11.84 16.21 8.50
C ASN A 84 -13.11 17.02 8.23
N ALA A 85 -13.20 17.69 7.09
CA ALA A 85 -14.42 18.36 6.66
C ALA A 85 -15.57 17.37 6.38
N ALA A 86 -15.28 16.23 5.75
CA ALA A 86 -16.26 15.17 5.53
C ALA A 86 -16.75 14.56 6.84
N LEU A 87 -15.87 14.29 7.81
CA LEU A 87 -16.25 13.83 9.16
C LEU A 87 -17.23 14.77 9.86
N ALA A 88 -17.01 16.09 9.72
CA ALA A 88 -17.90 17.08 10.31
C ALA A 88 -19.28 17.14 9.63
N ALA A 89 -19.35 16.80 8.33
CA ALA A 89 -20.57 16.83 7.53
C ALA A 89 -21.41 15.54 7.61
N GLU A 90 -20.75 14.38 7.75
CA GLU A 90 -21.36 13.05 7.68
C GLU A 90 -21.20 12.26 8.99
N GLN A 91 -21.75 12.79 10.10
CA GLN A 91 -21.51 12.30 11.47
C GLN A 91 -21.76 10.80 11.72
N ASP A 92 -22.47 10.09 10.84
CA ASP A 92 -22.85 8.69 11.02
C ASP A 92 -22.29 7.73 9.96
N ALA A 93 -21.61 8.24 8.92
CA ALA A 93 -21.08 7.41 7.83
C ALA A 93 -19.75 6.77 8.27
N THR A 94 -19.82 5.56 8.82
CA THR A 94 -18.63 4.84 9.30
C THR A 94 -18.47 3.48 8.62
N ASN A 95 -17.22 3.07 8.38
CA ASN A 95 -16.87 1.72 7.96
C ASN A 95 -15.80 1.15 8.91
N PRO A 96 -16.12 0.13 9.73
CA PRO A 96 -15.17 -0.42 10.70
C PRO A 96 -14.04 -1.24 10.07
N ILE A 97 -14.14 -1.64 8.80
CA ILE A 97 -13.14 -2.47 8.12
C ILE A 97 -11.91 -1.63 7.75
N ASN A 98 -12.10 -0.38 7.31
CA ASN A 98 -11.02 0.55 6.93
C ASN A 98 -10.97 1.82 7.81
N ASP A 99 -11.76 1.87 8.87
CA ASP A 99 -11.90 3.01 9.79
C ASP A 99 -12.30 4.35 9.13
N TYR A 100 -12.98 4.31 7.98
CA TYR A 100 -13.67 5.50 7.46
C TYR A 100 -14.68 6.03 8.49
N GLY A 101 -14.82 7.35 8.59
CA GLY A 101 -15.75 7.99 9.51
C GLY A 101 -15.21 8.16 10.94
N LYS A 102 -13.95 7.80 11.19
CA LYS A 102 -13.25 8.04 12.47
C LYS A 102 -12.20 9.13 12.31
N ASP A 103 -11.96 9.86 13.39
CA ASP A 103 -10.82 10.77 13.50
C ASP A 103 -9.50 10.03 13.22
N LEU A 104 -8.56 10.72 12.56
CA LEU A 104 -7.22 10.20 12.36
C LEU A 104 -6.45 10.26 13.68
N VAL A 105 -5.90 9.14 14.14
CA VAL A 105 -5.33 9.02 15.51
C VAL A 105 -4.23 10.06 15.79
N ASN A 106 -3.39 10.37 14.80
CA ASN A 106 -2.34 11.40 14.91
C ASN A 106 -2.72 12.74 14.25
N GLY A 107 -3.91 12.84 13.66
CA GLY A 107 -4.41 14.07 13.02
C GLY A 107 -3.74 14.45 11.69
N ASN A 108 -2.90 13.58 11.13
CA ASN A 108 -2.17 13.80 9.89
C ASN A 108 -2.13 12.53 9.01
N ILE A 109 -1.82 12.72 7.73
CA ILE A 109 -1.53 11.65 6.77
C ILE A 109 -0.05 11.75 6.41
N ASP A 110 0.76 10.79 6.87
CA ASP A 110 2.20 10.78 6.64
C ASP A 110 2.58 10.15 5.30
N TYR A 111 3.79 10.47 4.82
CA TYR A 111 4.41 9.80 3.70
C TYR A 111 5.65 9.01 4.15
N HIS A 112 5.71 7.75 3.75
CA HIS A 112 6.84 6.87 4.03
C HIS A 112 7.36 6.25 2.74
N GLU A 113 8.65 5.93 2.73
CA GLU A 113 9.33 5.35 1.57
C GLU A 113 10.19 4.16 2.01
N PHE A 114 10.04 3.05 1.30
CA PHE A 114 10.99 1.96 1.28
C PHE A 114 11.52 1.76 -0.15
N LYS A 115 12.83 1.59 -0.29
CA LYS A 115 13.49 1.31 -1.56
C LYS A 115 14.37 0.08 -1.44
N ILE A 116 14.35 -0.75 -2.48
CA ILE A 116 15.35 -1.79 -2.74
C ILE A 116 16.34 -1.29 -3.79
N GLU A 117 17.55 -1.82 -3.81
CA GLU A 117 18.56 -1.42 -4.79
C GLU A 117 18.22 -1.96 -6.19
N ASP A 118 17.84 -3.23 -6.29
CA ASP A 118 17.53 -3.92 -7.55
C ASP A 118 16.08 -4.41 -7.61
N LEU A 119 15.39 -4.12 -8.71
CA LEU A 119 14.06 -4.62 -9.06
C LEU A 119 13.99 -6.15 -9.02
N SER A 120 15.08 -6.87 -9.30
CA SER A 120 15.12 -8.33 -9.18
C SER A 120 14.89 -8.80 -7.75
N ASP A 121 15.20 -7.96 -6.76
CA ASP A 121 15.11 -8.30 -5.35
C ASP A 121 13.72 -8.00 -4.77
N LYS A 122 12.78 -7.58 -5.62
CA LYS A 122 11.39 -7.32 -5.28
C LYS A 122 10.77 -8.55 -4.60
N TRP A 123 10.32 -8.37 -3.35
CA TRP A 123 9.74 -9.43 -2.51
C TRP A 123 10.72 -10.57 -2.16
N SER A 124 12.02 -10.41 -2.43
CA SER A 124 13.05 -11.41 -2.08
C SER A 124 13.75 -11.10 -0.75
N GLU A 125 13.77 -9.82 -0.36
CA GLU A 125 14.27 -9.42 0.95
C GLU A 125 13.23 -9.75 2.01
N LYS A 126 13.68 -10.30 3.15
CA LYS A 126 12.77 -10.74 4.23
C LYS A 126 11.76 -9.67 4.66
N TRP A 127 12.15 -8.41 4.70
CA TRP A 127 11.23 -7.34 5.09
C TRP A 127 10.18 -7.03 4.01
N SER A 128 10.55 -7.13 2.73
CA SER A 128 9.61 -6.87 1.63
C SER A 128 8.67 -8.06 1.46
N GLU A 129 9.16 -9.29 1.58
CA GLU A 129 8.32 -10.50 1.68
C GLU A 129 7.29 -10.37 2.81
N ASN A 130 7.71 -9.97 4.02
CA ASN A 130 6.79 -9.77 5.14
C ASN A 130 5.76 -8.65 4.90
N LEU A 131 6.13 -7.59 4.17
CA LEU A 131 5.20 -6.52 3.79
C LEU A 131 4.16 -7.03 2.78
N TYR A 132 4.59 -7.84 1.81
CA TYR A 132 3.70 -8.51 0.86
C TYR A 132 2.72 -9.45 1.59
N ASP A 133 3.23 -10.27 2.50
CA ASP A 133 2.39 -11.19 3.28
C ASP A 133 1.40 -10.42 4.18
N TRP A 134 1.82 -9.31 4.77
CA TRP A 134 0.91 -8.43 5.54
C TRP A 134 -0.22 -7.88 4.67
N LEU A 135 0.08 -7.48 3.43
CA LEU A 135 -0.94 -7.01 2.48
C LEU A 135 -1.94 -8.13 2.14
N VAL A 136 -1.42 -9.33 1.82
CA VAL A 136 -2.24 -10.51 1.55
C VAL A 136 -3.16 -10.80 2.72
N ASP A 137 -2.62 -10.87 3.94
CA ASP A 137 -3.38 -11.18 5.14
C ASP A 137 -4.42 -10.09 5.44
N SER A 138 -4.08 -8.81 5.22
CA SER A 138 -5.04 -7.70 5.34
C SER A 138 -6.21 -7.81 4.36
N LEU A 139 -5.93 -8.15 3.09
CA LEU A 139 -6.98 -8.36 2.08
C LEU A 139 -7.81 -9.61 2.35
N VAL A 140 -7.20 -10.66 2.92
CA VAL A 140 -7.93 -11.85 3.40
C VAL A 140 -8.92 -11.48 4.48
N GLU A 141 -8.51 -10.72 5.50
CA GLU A 141 -9.42 -10.29 6.56
C GLU A 141 -10.54 -9.38 6.03
N ILE A 142 -10.24 -8.47 5.10
CA ILE A 142 -11.26 -7.68 4.40
C ILE A 142 -12.26 -8.59 3.67
N TYR A 143 -11.78 -9.57 2.90
CA TYR A 143 -12.65 -10.51 2.19
C TYR A 143 -13.52 -11.31 3.16
N ILE A 144 -12.94 -11.75 4.27
CA ILE A 144 -13.68 -12.47 5.32
C ILE A 144 -14.80 -11.59 5.87
N GLU A 145 -14.52 -10.34 6.24
CA GLU A 145 -15.51 -9.43 6.82
C GLU A 145 -16.62 -9.04 5.84
N VAL A 146 -16.33 -8.94 4.54
CA VAL A 146 -17.32 -8.54 3.53
C VAL A 146 -18.13 -9.74 3.02
N VAL A 147 -17.50 -10.90 2.78
CA VAL A 147 -18.13 -12.04 2.09
C VAL A 147 -18.50 -13.17 3.04
N LEU A 148 -17.63 -13.47 4.00
CA LEU A 148 -17.70 -14.70 4.80
C LEU A 148 -18.11 -14.45 6.26
N LYS A 149 -18.39 -13.21 6.66
CA LYS A 149 -18.67 -12.83 8.05
C LYS A 149 -19.76 -13.69 8.69
N ASP A 150 -20.88 -13.83 8.00
CA ASP A 150 -22.06 -14.56 8.47
C ASP A 150 -22.03 -16.07 8.15
N SER A 151 -20.94 -16.57 7.56
CA SER A 151 -20.79 -18.00 7.29
C SER A 151 -20.56 -18.80 8.58
N ASN A 152 -21.23 -19.94 8.70
CA ASN A 152 -21.13 -20.85 9.85
C ASN A 152 -19.92 -21.81 9.74
N ILE A 153 -18.75 -21.26 9.47
CA ILE A 153 -17.47 -21.97 9.42
C ILE A 153 -16.44 -21.27 10.31
N THR A 154 -15.43 -22.01 10.76
CA THR A 154 -14.37 -21.47 11.62
C THR A 154 -13.55 -20.40 10.90
N HIS A 155 -12.93 -19.49 11.65
CA HIS A 155 -12.05 -18.46 11.07
C HIS A 155 -10.96 -19.05 10.18
N GLN A 156 -10.33 -20.15 10.63
CA GLN A 156 -9.30 -20.83 9.85
C GLN A 156 -9.84 -21.37 8.51
N GLN A 157 -11.08 -21.86 8.48
CA GLN A 157 -11.71 -22.27 7.22
C GLN A 157 -11.98 -21.07 6.31
N LYS A 158 -12.39 -19.92 6.86
CA LYS A 158 -12.55 -18.67 6.08
C LYS A 158 -11.22 -18.21 5.47
N ILE A 159 -10.13 -18.23 6.25
CA ILE A 159 -8.76 -17.95 5.75
C ILE A 159 -8.38 -18.91 4.61
N ASN A 160 -8.60 -20.22 4.80
CA ASN A 160 -8.26 -21.22 3.80
C ASN A 160 -9.03 -21.05 2.48
N LEU A 161 -10.24 -20.49 2.53
CA LEU A 161 -11.03 -20.14 1.34
C LEU A 161 -10.57 -18.83 0.70
N ALA A 162 -10.34 -17.79 1.50
CA ALA A 162 -10.04 -16.44 1.00
C ALA A 162 -8.59 -16.29 0.50
N LYS A 163 -7.60 -16.87 1.20
CA LYS A 163 -6.17 -16.66 0.93
C LYS A 163 -5.75 -17.06 -0.49
N PRO A 164 -6.21 -18.18 -1.07
CA PRO A 164 -5.93 -18.50 -2.47
C PRO A 164 -6.50 -17.46 -3.45
N LEU A 165 -7.75 -17.01 -3.26
CA LEU A 165 -8.41 -16.03 -4.13
C LEU A 165 -7.67 -14.68 -4.12
N VAL A 166 -7.29 -14.23 -2.93
CA VAL A 166 -6.52 -13.00 -2.72
C VAL A 166 -5.15 -13.10 -3.37
N LYS A 167 -4.42 -14.21 -3.17
CA LYS A 167 -3.11 -14.42 -3.80
C LYS A 167 -3.20 -14.45 -5.33
N THR A 168 -4.23 -15.08 -5.89
CA THR A 168 -4.47 -15.08 -7.35
C THR A 168 -4.69 -13.67 -7.88
N TYR A 169 -5.49 -12.85 -7.18
CA TYR A 169 -5.76 -11.47 -7.57
C TYR A 169 -4.51 -10.59 -7.51
N ILE A 170 -3.78 -10.66 -6.39
CA ILE A 170 -2.57 -9.86 -6.17
C ILE A 170 -1.48 -10.22 -7.18
N GLY A 171 -1.33 -11.52 -7.51
CA GLY A 171 -0.37 -12.00 -8.49
C GLY A 171 1.07 -11.57 -8.18
N ASP A 172 1.84 -11.25 -9.23
CA ASP A 172 3.14 -10.60 -9.07
C ASP A 172 2.96 -9.08 -9.02
N LEU A 173 2.99 -8.51 -7.82
CA LEU A 173 2.87 -7.06 -7.64
C LEU A 173 4.05 -6.33 -8.30
N GLY A 174 3.75 -5.39 -9.19
CA GLY A 174 4.74 -4.51 -9.79
C GLY A 174 5.27 -3.45 -8.82
N VAL A 175 6.33 -2.77 -9.23
CA VAL A 175 6.81 -1.52 -8.61
C VAL A 175 6.83 -0.39 -9.63
N PRO A 176 6.61 0.89 -9.24
CA PRO A 176 6.38 1.34 -7.88
C PRO A 176 5.05 0.85 -7.31
N PHE A 177 5.03 0.56 -6.01
CA PHE A 177 3.87 0.10 -5.25
C PHE A 177 3.53 1.14 -4.21
N PHE A 178 2.24 1.39 -4.02
CA PHE A 178 1.72 2.37 -3.08
C PHE A 178 0.69 1.72 -2.19
N LEU A 179 0.87 1.88 -0.88
CA LEU A 179 -0.02 1.34 0.14
C LEU A 179 -0.65 2.49 0.91
N LEU A 180 -1.98 2.53 0.92
CA LEU A 180 -2.75 3.55 1.62
C LEU A 180 -3.34 2.95 2.89
N ILE A 181 -2.90 3.49 4.03
CA ILE A 181 -3.29 3.04 5.37
C ILE A 181 -4.06 4.16 6.08
N ARG A 182 -5.18 3.81 6.69
CA ARG A 182 -5.93 4.67 7.63
C ARG A 182 -5.99 4.00 8.97
N ASN A 183 -5.54 4.69 10.01
CA ASN A 183 -5.57 4.23 11.39
C ASN A 183 -5.03 2.80 11.57
N GLY A 184 -3.93 2.49 10.89
CA GLY A 184 -3.32 1.16 10.88
C GLY A 184 -4.06 0.09 10.05
N LYS A 185 -5.13 0.45 9.33
CA LYS A 185 -5.91 -0.46 8.47
C LYS A 185 -5.68 -0.18 7.00
N LEU A 186 -5.70 -1.25 6.20
CA LEU A 186 -5.62 -1.15 4.76
C LEU A 186 -6.85 -0.42 4.19
N VAL A 187 -6.61 0.65 3.44
CA VAL A 187 -7.64 1.31 2.62
C VAL A 187 -7.55 0.78 1.20
N ASN A 188 -6.41 0.98 0.54
CA ASN A 188 -6.16 0.49 -0.81
C ASN A 188 -4.67 0.25 -1.05
N TRP A 189 -4.36 -0.42 -2.16
CA TRP A 189 -3.04 -0.46 -2.74
C TRP A 189 -3.11 -0.24 -4.25
N THR A 190 -2.05 0.31 -4.82
CA THR A 190 -1.93 0.48 -6.27
C THR A 190 -0.49 0.25 -6.73
N THR A 191 -0.33 -0.11 -7.99
CA THR A 191 0.98 -0.34 -8.62
C THR A 191 1.10 0.46 -9.90
N GLY A 192 2.32 0.84 -10.20
CA GLY A 192 2.66 1.61 -11.39
C GLY A 192 2.55 3.11 -11.16
N PHE A 193 3.24 3.84 -12.01
CA PHE A 193 3.14 5.28 -12.15
C PHE A 193 3.18 5.55 -13.64
N GLY A 194 2.14 6.22 -14.15
CA GLY A 194 1.93 6.38 -15.58
C GLY A 194 2.78 7.51 -16.18
N ARG A 195 3.01 7.41 -17.49
CA ARG A 195 3.32 8.57 -18.35
C ARG A 195 2.10 8.86 -19.19
N SER A 196 1.50 10.03 -19.02
CA SER A 196 0.50 10.52 -19.97
C SER A 196 1.19 10.95 -21.27
N GLU A 197 0.51 10.79 -22.41
CA GLU A 197 0.99 11.26 -23.71
C GLU A 197 0.82 12.79 -23.89
N VAL A 198 0.86 13.54 -22.78
CA VAL A 198 0.57 14.99 -22.75
C VAL A 198 1.78 15.78 -23.31
N ILE A 199 1.57 17.08 -23.54
CA ILE A 199 2.50 18.00 -24.19
C ILE A 199 3.88 18.01 -23.50
N PRO A 200 4.99 17.97 -24.28
CA PRO A 200 6.36 18.09 -23.78
C PRO A 200 6.56 19.22 -22.76
N GLY A 201 6.85 18.85 -21.51
CA GLY A 201 7.28 19.76 -20.44
C GLY A 201 6.39 19.82 -19.19
N GLU A 202 5.17 19.28 -19.24
CA GLU A 202 4.22 19.28 -18.10
C GLU A 202 3.68 17.89 -17.74
N GLU A 203 4.07 16.84 -18.48
CA GLU A 203 3.49 15.49 -18.33
C GLU A 203 3.66 14.95 -16.91
N GLN A 204 4.82 15.16 -16.29
CA GLN A 204 5.12 14.66 -14.95
C GLN A 204 4.24 15.29 -13.86
N ILE A 205 3.82 16.55 -14.02
CA ILE A 205 2.90 17.21 -13.08
C ILE A 205 1.50 16.61 -13.24
N VAL A 206 1.04 16.45 -14.48
CA VAL A 206 -0.27 15.84 -14.77
C VAL A 206 -0.33 14.39 -14.29
N ASP A 207 0.74 13.62 -14.48
CA ASP A 207 0.84 12.23 -14.04
C ASP A 207 0.83 12.14 -12.51
N PHE A 208 1.54 13.05 -11.84
CA PHE A 208 1.51 13.17 -10.39
C PHE A 208 0.11 13.53 -9.87
N GLU A 209 -0.58 14.48 -10.50
CA GLU A 209 -1.94 14.85 -10.13
C GLU A 209 -2.93 13.71 -10.33
N ASN A 210 -2.86 13.00 -11.46
CA ASN A 210 -3.72 11.84 -11.74
C ASN A 210 -3.49 10.70 -10.74
N TRP A 211 -2.23 10.41 -10.43
CA TRP A 211 -1.86 9.45 -9.41
C TRP A 211 -2.42 9.87 -8.04
N PHE A 212 -2.20 11.12 -7.62
CA PHE A 212 -2.68 11.57 -6.31
C PHE A 212 -4.21 11.63 -6.24
N ASN A 213 -4.90 12.00 -7.32
CA ASN A 213 -6.37 11.98 -7.38
C ASN A 213 -6.94 10.57 -7.17
N THR A 214 -6.22 9.54 -7.62
CA THR A 214 -6.58 8.14 -7.31
C THR A 214 -6.47 7.88 -5.81
N ILE A 215 -5.35 8.26 -5.18
CA ILE A 215 -5.14 8.13 -3.74
C ILE A 215 -6.22 8.87 -2.93
N GLU A 216 -6.53 10.11 -3.33
CA GLU A 216 -7.58 10.91 -2.69
C GLU A 216 -8.95 10.24 -2.82
N THR A 217 -9.30 9.75 -4.02
CA THR A 217 -10.58 9.07 -4.26
C THR A 217 -10.72 7.83 -3.39
N ASP A 218 -9.70 6.98 -3.38
CA ASP A 218 -9.70 5.74 -2.61
C ASP A 218 -9.72 6.00 -1.10
N PHE A 219 -9.00 7.03 -0.65
CA PHE A 219 -9.08 7.48 0.74
C PHE A 219 -10.51 7.91 1.07
N MET A 220 -11.12 8.77 0.26
CA MET A 220 -12.45 9.29 0.56
C MET A 220 -13.60 8.27 0.36
N ASN A 221 -13.29 7.04 -0.07
CA ASN A 221 -14.30 6.02 -0.36
C ASN A 221 -14.66 5.15 0.86
N ILE A 222 -15.88 5.31 1.37
CA ILE A 222 -16.43 4.48 2.45
C ILE A 222 -16.66 3.01 2.01
N GLN A 223 -16.87 2.75 0.73
CA GLN A 223 -17.14 1.42 0.15
C GLN A 223 -15.87 0.71 -0.35
N MET A 224 -14.70 1.23 0.01
CA MET A 224 -13.43 0.68 -0.47
C MET A 224 -13.22 -0.81 -0.15
N PRO A 225 -13.60 -1.33 1.05
CA PRO A 225 -13.55 -2.76 1.34
C PRO A 225 -14.35 -3.61 0.34
N GLU A 226 -15.57 -3.18 -0.01
CA GLU A 226 -16.43 -3.85 -0.97
C GLU A 226 -15.85 -3.81 -2.40
N GLU A 227 -15.27 -2.68 -2.80
CA GLU A 227 -14.61 -2.54 -4.09
C GLU A 227 -13.36 -3.43 -4.22
N LEU A 228 -12.55 -3.56 -3.17
CA LEU A 228 -11.42 -4.47 -3.12
C LEU A 228 -11.87 -5.93 -3.31
N VAL A 229 -12.92 -6.33 -2.60
CA VAL A 229 -13.50 -7.68 -2.71
C VAL A 229 -14.07 -7.94 -4.09
N LYS A 230 -14.75 -6.96 -4.69
CA LYS A 230 -15.25 -7.05 -6.05
C LYS A 230 -14.12 -7.31 -7.05
N LYS A 231 -13.00 -6.57 -6.95
CA LYS A 231 -11.82 -6.78 -7.80
C LYS A 231 -11.24 -8.19 -7.63
N ILE A 232 -11.16 -8.69 -6.39
CA ILE A 232 -10.71 -10.07 -6.09
C ILE A 232 -11.63 -11.09 -6.78
N GLN A 233 -12.95 -10.93 -6.66
CA GLN A 233 -13.92 -11.85 -7.26
C GLN A 233 -13.88 -11.81 -8.80
N GLU A 234 -13.79 -10.61 -9.39
CA GLU A 234 -13.73 -10.43 -10.85
C GLU A 234 -12.50 -11.09 -11.46
N ALA A 235 -11.34 -10.96 -10.83
CA ALA A 235 -10.11 -11.62 -11.27
C ALA A 235 -10.20 -13.16 -11.25
N ASN A 236 -10.98 -13.72 -10.31
CA ASN A 236 -11.16 -15.17 -10.18
C ASN A 236 -12.34 -15.73 -11.01
N ASN A 237 -13.25 -14.88 -11.47
CA ASN A 237 -14.43 -15.30 -12.23
C ASN A 237 -14.24 -15.30 -13.76
N GLY A 238 -13.05 -14.96 -14.26
CA GLY A 238 -12.74 -15.01 -15.68
C GLY A 238 -13.71 -14.19 -16.51
N SER A 239 -13.69 -12.86 -16.37
CA SER A 239 -14.30 -12.00 -17.38
C SER A 239 -13.56 -12.18 -18.70
N GLY A 240 -14.17 -12.94 -19.62
CA GLY A 240 -13.66 -13.17 -20.96
C GLY A 240 -13.48 -11.86 -21.72
N GLY A 241 -12.23 -11.54 -22.02
CA GLY A 241 -11.81 -10.56 -23.02
C GLY A 241 -10.74 -11.19 -23.91
N GLU A 242 -11.19 -11.65 -25.08
CA GLU A 242 -10.49 -12.10 -26.30
C GLU A 242 -8.99 -12.44 -26.22
N GLY A 243 -8.67 -13.75 -26.25
CA GLY A 243 -7.35 -14.28 -26.57
C GLY A 243 -7.30 -15.81 -26.43
N GLU A 244 -6.95 -16.50 -27.51
CA GLU A 244 -7.07 -17.95 -27.69
C GLU A 244 -6.39 -18.87 -26.64
N THR A 245 -7.18 -19.86 -26.22
CA THR A 245 -6.83 -21.25 -25.84
C THR A 245 -5.80 -21.50 -24.73
N THR A 246 -6.28 -21.76 -23.51
CA THR A 246 -6.34 -23.11 -22.94
C THR A 246 -7.31 -23.14 -21.75
N ASP A 247 -8.15 -24.17 -21.74
CA ASP A 247 -9.34 -24.39 -20.91
C ASP A 247 -9.08 -24.27 -19.39
N PRO A 248 -9.77 -23.37 -18.64
CA PRO A 248 -9.86 -23.47 -17.19
C PRO A 248 -11.29 -23.82 -16.75
N ALA A 249 -11.38 -24.88 -15.95
CA ALA A 249 -12.62 -25.41 -15.39
C ALA A 249 -13.48 -24.32 -14.73
N THR A 250 -14.74 -24.23 -15.15
CA THR A 250 -15.76 -23.36 -14.58
C THR A 250 -16.09 -23.85 -13.17
N TYR A 251 -15.67 -23.12 -12.13
CA TYR A 251 -16.03 -23.45 -10.74
C TYR A 251 -17.40 -22.83 -10.40
N ASN A 252 -18.38 -23.70 -10.16
CA ASN A 252 -19.68 -23.32 -9.64
C ASN A 252 -19.61 -23.21 -8.11
N TYR A 253 -19.63 -21.98 -7.59
CA TYR A 253 -19.50 -21.69 -6.16
C TYR A 253 -20.70 -22.19 -5.32
N ASP A 254 -21.86 -22.46 -5.95
CA ASP A 254 -23.01 -23.07 -5.26
C ASP A 254 -22.83 -24.58 -5.02
N GLN A 255 -21.72 -25.17 -5.47
CA GLN A 255 -21.40 -26.60 -5.32
C GLN A 255 -20.19 -26.90 -4.44
N ILE A 256 -19.63 -25.91 -3.71
CA ILE A 256 -18.57 -26.19 -2.73
C ILE A 256 -19.15 -27.01 -1.58
N ASN A 257 -19.10 -28.34 -1.72
CA ASN A 257 -19.47 -29.28 -0.68
C ASN A 257 -18.40 -29.23 0.42
N VAL A 258 -18.67 -28.42 1.45
CA VAL A 258 -17.82 -28.19 2.62
C VAL A 258 -17.42 -29.51 3.32
N ASN A 259 -18.15 -30.60 3.09
CA ASN A 259 -17.84 -31.91 3.66
C ASN A 259 -16.60 -32.59 3.04
N ASN A 260 -16.16 -32.21 1.84
CA ASN A 260 -14.99 -32.81 1.19
C ASN A 260 -13.65 -32.41 1.85
N TYR A 261 -13.65 -31.40 2.72
CA TYR A 261 -12.44 -30.97 3.46
C TYR A 261 -12.34 -31.59 4.86
N SER A 262 -13.30 -32.45 5.25
CA SER A 262 -13.24 -33.18 6.53
C SER A 262 -12.20 -34.31 6.55
N ALA A 263 -11.78 -34.81 5.38
CA ALA A 263 -10.83 -35.92 5.26
C ALA A 263 -9.34 -35.51 5.37
N TYR A 264 -9.04 -34.21 5.51
CA TYR A 264 -7.68 -33.69 5.70
C TYR A 264 -7.34 -33.36 7.15
N PHE A 265 -8.20 -33.78 8.10
CA PHE A 265 -8.04 -33.52 9.53
C PHE A 265 -8.23 -34.79 10.38
N GLU A 266 -7.53 -35.87 10.03
CA GLU A 266 -7.03 -36.83 11.04
C GLU A 266 -5.55 -36.55 11.33
#